data_AF-A0A7G8W6I5-F1
#
_entry.id   AF-A0A7G8W6I5-F1
#
_cell.length_a   1.000
_cell.length_b   1.000
_cell.length_c   1.000
_cell.angle_alpha   90.00
_cell.angle_beta   90.00
_cell.angle_gamma   90.00
#
_symmetry.space_group_name_H-M   'P 1'
#
loop_
_entity.id
_entity.type
_entity.pdbx_description
1 polymer ?
#
loop_
_entity_poly.entity_id
_entity_poly.type
_entity_poly.pdbx_seq_one_letter_code
_entity_poly.pdbx_strand_id
1 'polypeptide(L)'
;MRAINMGQPSIGPMYADSGWSDRRWYDGPREDPAWPEVHTYTDAISYDPGDTVTFHSSTYAPVWMLEVVLDGLEPQTVFKQDDLPGVFHAAPKDAYKAGCQWPESLRWTIPADARSGFYKIISTCIRPDGGRYVQHHFFVVRPTEKTQTAKLLMILPTSTWMAYNDWGGASSYIGVDGADQNSASPELSLLRPWTRGMVWLPEGAPRICAEPVPDPLTAPRYHPKDWAWSYGYGYFFAASGWAQYDRHFVTWAEREGIAFDMITQTDLHYRPEILDRYKAVVIVGHDEYWTHDMRTRIDRFVDEGGSLARFGGNFMWQVRLEDNGTRQVCYKARYAEDPVYGTDKQHLLTCAWESKVVNWPGATTVGVNGLQGIYASWGGFAPRGSKGFTVYREDHWVFEGTQLGYGDIFGASANIFSYEVDGLDYTFRYGLPYPTGEDGAPASVSILAMSPALKVESMFAEEGYRYYLGESDMRGASMSLYGDQSEESLAKARYGSGMLVHMPRGKGEVVTAGTCEWIMGLKRNEFFTSKITRNVLKRFTDKT
;
A
#
# COMPACT_ATOMS: atom_id res chain seq x y z
N MET A 1 9.01 2.19 -31.61
CA MET A 1 7.70 2.65 -31.12
C MET A 1 6.76 2.77 -32.33
N ARG A 2 5.83 1.85 -32.51
CA ARG A 2 4.71 2.01 -33.46
C ARG A 2 3.49 2.43 -32.66
N ALA A 3 2.78 3.44 -33.15
CA ALA A 3 1.60 4.02 -32.52
C ALA A 3 0.50 2.97 -32.34
N ILE A 4 -0.12 2.98 -31.16
CA ILE A 4 -1.33 2.20 -30.85
C ILE A 4 -2.45 2.78 -31.70
N ASN A 5 -2.83 2.09 -32.77
CA ASN A 5 -3.96 2.51 -33.59
C ASN A 5 -5.24 2.04 -32.88
N MET A 6 -5.75 2.86 -31.95
CA MET A 6 -7.09 2.65 -31.41
C MET A 6 -8.09 2.90 -32.53
N GLY A 7 -9.10 2.03 -32.68
CA GLY A 7 -10.14 2.15 -33.70
C GLY A 7 -10.79 3.54 -33.71
N GLN A 8 -11.46 3.89 -34.82
CA GLN A 8 -12.05 5.23 -34.96
C GLN A 8 -12.91 5.59 -33.73
N PRO A 9 -12.63 6.71 -33.04
CA PRO A 9 -13.39 7.10 -31.87
C PRO A 9 -14.83 7.44 -32.28
N SER A 10 -15.81 6.97 -31.51
CA SER A 10 -17.19 7.42 -31.64
C SER A 10 -17.29 8.91 -31.27
N ILE A 11 -17.80 9.75 -32.18
CA ILE A 11 -18.06 11.17 -31.89
C ILE A 11 -19.37 11.25 -31.10
N GLY A 12 -19.33 11.84 -29.90
CA GLY A 12 -20.50 12.07 -29.05
C GLY A 12 -20.36 13.34 -28.21
N PRO A 13 -21.45 13.83 -27.60
CA PRO A 13 -21.41 15.01 -26.74
C PRO A 13 -20.55 14.73 -25.49
N MET A 14 -19.66 15.66 -25.16
CA MET A 14 -19.03 15.72 -23.83
C MET A 14 -19.95 16.52 -22.92
N TYR A 15 -20.41 15.92 -21.82
CA TYR A 15 -21.11 16.67 -20.78
C TYR A 15 -20.08 17.36 -19.89
N ALA A 16 -20.35 18.59 -19.44
CA ALA A 16 -19.43 19.41 -18.64
C ALA A 16 -19.02 18.76 -17.31
N ASP A 17 -19.67 17.65 -16.96
CA ASP A 17 -19.44 16.83 -15.79
C ASP A 17 -18.87 15.43 -16.06
N SER A 18 -18.54 15.09 -17.32
CA SER A 18 -18.03 13.79 -17.74
C SER A 18 -16.50 13.71 -17.75
N GLY A 19 -15.88 13.39 -16.62
CA GLY A 19 -14.44 13.20 -16.40
C GLY A 19 -14.11 11.89 -15.66
N TRP A 20 -12.85 11.76 -15.20
CA TRP A 20 -12.43 10.57 -14.44
C TRP A 20 -13.04 10.55 -13.02
N SER A 21 -13.46 11.71 -12.49
CA SER A 21 -14.04 11.85 -11.15
C SER A 21 -15.40 11.17 -11.01
N ASP A 22 -16.15 11.10 -12.11
CA ASP A 22 -17.50 10.54 -12.25
C ASP A 22 -17.49 9.18 -12.97
N ARG A 23 -16.39 8.83 -13.64
CA ARG A 23 -16.19 7.51 -14.24
C ARG A 23 -15.08 6.75 -13.53
N ARG A 24 -15.49 5.84 -12.66
CA ARG A 24 -14.61 4.80 -12.09
C ARG A 24 -14.46 3.70 -13.13
N TRP A 25 -13.25 3.14 -13.25
CA TRP A 25 -12.96 1.99 -14.12
C TRP A 25 -12.16 0.94 -13.36
N TYR A 26 -12.06 -0.24 -13.95
CA TYR A 26 -11.26 -1.34 -13.43
C TYR A 26 -10.50 -2.01 -14.59
N ASP A 27 -9.44 -2.75 -14.29
CA ASP A 27 -8.66 -3.51 -15.28
C ASP A 27 -9.28 -4.88 -15.56
N GLY A 28 -9.17 -5.38 -16.78
CA GLY A 28 -9.74 -6.67 -17.17
C GLY A 28 -9.32 -7.08 -18.58
N PRO A 29 -9.46 -8.37 -18.92
CA PRO A 29 -9.09 -8.85 -20.24
C PRO A 29 -10.03 -8.27 -21.29
N ARG A 30 -9.49 -7.89 -22.45
CA ARG A 30 -10.33 -7.46 -23.59
C ARG A 30 -11.18 -8.62 -24.15
N GLU A 31 -10.69 -9.85 -24.04
CA GLU A 31 -11.31 -11.07 -24.60
C GLU A 31 -11.62 -10.97 -26.11
N ASP A 32 -10.75 -10.30 -26.86
CA ASP A 32 -10.88 -10.14 -28.32
C ASP A 32 -9.76 -10.91 -29.05
N PRO A 33 -10.08 -11.94 -29.85
CA PRO A 33 -9.08 -12.71 -30.59
C PRO A 33 -8.33 -11.87 -31.65
N ALA A 34 -8.90 -10.75 -32.12
CA ALA A 34 -8.20 -9.85 -33.03
C ALA A 34 -7.13 -8.99 -32.32
N TRP A 35 -7.22 -8.89 -30.99
CA TRP A 35 -6.33 -8.11 -30.13
C TRP A 35 -5.87 -8.95 -28.93
N PRO A 36 -5.06 -10.00 -29.16
CA PRO A 36 -4.70 -10.93 -28.10
C PRO A 36 -3.91 -10.23 -26.98
N GLU A 37 -4.18 -10.72 -25.77
CA GLU A 37 -3.55 -10.34 -24.51
C GLU A 37 -3.20 -11.62 -23.76
N VAL A 38 -2.26 -11.56 -22.81
CA VAL A 38 -1.95 -12.68 -21.92
C VAL A 38 -1.98 -12.19 -20.48
N HIS A 39 -2.84 -12.81 -19.67
CA HIS A 39 -2.96 -12.54 -18.25
C HIS A 39 -2.55 -13.78 -17.48
N THR A 40 -1.81 -13.60 -16.38
CA THR A 40 -1.27 -14.72 -15.59
C THR A 40 -1.40 -14.43 -14.10
N TYR A 41 -1.71 -15.47 -13.32
CA TYR A 41 -1.61 -15.46 -11.86
C TYR A 41 -1.03 -16.80 -11.34
N THR A 42 -0.85 -16.91 -10.03
CA THR A 42 -0.29 -18.08 -9.34
C THR A 42 -1.17 -18.50 -8.16
N ASP A 43 -1.06 -19.75 -7.70
CA ASP A 43 -1.85 -20.28 -6.57
C ASP A 43 -1.61 -19.54 -5.24
N ALA A 44 -0.39 -19.06 -5.05
CA ALA A 44 0.02 -18.26 -3.91
C ALA A 44 0.94 -17.12 -4.33
N ILE A 45 1.16 -16.17 -3.42
CA ILE A 45 2.08 -15.04 -3.58
C ILE A 45 3.36 -15.18 -2.76
N SER A 46 3.55 -16.31 -2.06
CA SER A 46 4.77 -16.58 -1.30
C SER A 46 5.09 -18.07 -1.22
N TYR A 47 6.36 -18.40 -1.44
CA TYR A 47 6.87 -19.76 -1.59
C TYR A 47 8.20 -19.95 -0.84
N ASP A 48 8.45 -21.15 -0.35
CA ASP A 48 9.78 -21.55 0.12
C ASP A 48 10.70 -21.87 -1.08
N PRO A 49 12.02 -21.68 -0.97
CA PRO A 49 12.98 -22.24 -1.92
C PRO A 49 12.76 -23.75 -2.09
N GLY A 50 12.72 -24.23 -3.33
CA GLY A 50 12.39 -25.63 -3.64
C GLY A 50 10.89 -25.90 -3.88
N ASP A 51 10.00 -24.97 -3.53
CA ASP A 51 8.58 -25.11 -3.86
C ASP A 51 8.35 -25.03 -5.37
N THR A 52 7.22 -25.59 -5.81
CA THR A 52 6.77 -25.47 -7.21
C THR A 52 5.72 -24.37 -7.33
N VAL A 53 6.01 -23.38 -8.17
CA VAL A 53 5.05 -22.35 -8.58
C VAL A 53 4.22 -22.89 -9.73
N THR A 54 2.90 -22.87 -9.56
CA THR A 54 1.93 -23.15 -10.63
C THR A 54 1.47 -21.83 -11.22
N PHE A 55 1.52 -21.70 -12.54
CA PHE A 55 1.03 -20.54 -13.28
C PHE A 55 -0.29 -20.88 -13.95
N HIS A 56 -1.22 -19.93 -13.91
CA HIS A 56 -2.53 -20.01 -14.54
C HIS A 56 -2.65 -18.84 -15.50
N SER A 57 -2.93 -19.12 -16.77
CA SER A 57 -2.92 -18.09 -17.82
C SER A 57 -4.09 -18.24 -18.77
N SER A 58 -4.50 -17.12 -19.35
CA SER A 58 -5.48 -17.07 -20.43
C SER A 58 -5.01 -16.15 -21.53
N THR A 59 -5.04 -16.62 -22.77
CA THR A 59 -4.68 -15.82 -23.94
C THR A 59 -5.29 -16.33 -25.24
N TYR A 60 -5.63 -15.40 -26.14
CA TYR A 60 -5.92 -15.72 -27.54
C TYR A 60 -4.67 -15.75 -28.43
N ALA A 61 -3.51 -15.31 -27.93
CA ALA A 61 -2.28 -15.40 -28.70
C ALA A 61 -1.96 -16.89 -28.93
N PRO A 62 -1.54 -17.31 -30.14
CA PRO A 62 -1.20 -18.71 -30.38
C PRO A 62 0.01 -19.15 -29.54
N VAL A 63 0.94 -18.24 -29.31
CA VAL A 63 2.11 -18.43 -28.45
C VAL A 63 2.35 -17.20 -27.58
N TRP A 64 2.95 -17.41 -26.42
CA TRP A 64 3.33 -16.36 -25.49
C TRP A 64 4.60 -16.75 -24.72
N MET A 65 5.12 -15.82 -23.92
CA MET A 65 6.37 -15.96 -23.18
C MET A 65 6.17 -15.58 -21.72
N LEU A 66 6.84 -16.32 -20.83
CA LEU A 66 6.91 -16.02 -19.40
C LEU A 66 8.36 -15.84 -18.96
N GLU A 67 8.64 -14.76 -18.25
CA GLU A 67 9.93 -14.50 -17.58
C GLU A 67 9.71 -14.29 -16.09
N VAL A 68 10.58 -14.85 -15.25
CA VAL A 68 10.63 -14.58 -13.80
C VAL A 68 11.95 -13.86 -13.51
N VAL A 69 11.83 -12.71 -12.86
CA VAL A 69 12.94 -11.80 -12.55
C VAL A 69 12.98 -11.59 -11.04
N LEU A 70 14.09 -11.93 -10.40
CA LEU A 70 14.40 -11.44 -9.06
C LEU A 70 14.63 -9.93 -9.17
N ASP A 71 13.67 -9.13 -8.70
CA ASP A 71 13.69 -7.68 -8.83
C ASP A 71 14.42 -7.04 -7.63
N GLY A 72 15.11 -5.94 -7.90
CA GLY A 72 15.97 -5.24 -6.96
C GLY A 72 16.69 -4.08 -7.63
N LEU A 73 17.82 -3.67 -7.05
CA LEU A 73 18.71 -2.68 -7.64
C LEU A 73 19.26 -3.17 -8.98
N GLU A 74 19.67 -4.44 -9.03
CA GLU A 74 20.13 -5.14 -10.23
C GLU A 74 19.21 -6.33 -10.50
N PRO A 75 18.13 -6.15 -11.29
CA PRO A 75 17.20 -7.23 -11.58
C PRO A 75 17.86 -8.37 -12.36
N GLN A 76 17.54 -9.62 -11.99
CA GLN A 76 18.12 -10.82 -12.61
C GLN A 76 17.02 -11.76 -13.10
N THR A 77 17.03 -12.11 -14.38
CA THR A 77 16.15 -13.18 -14.91
C THR A 77 16.62 -14.52 -14.38
N VAL A 78 15.76 -15.20 -13.61
CA VAL A 78 16.05 -16.50 -12.98
C VAL A 78 15.35 -17.66 -13.68
N PHE A 79 14.31 -17.36 -14.46
CA PHE A 79 13.60 -18.34 -15.27
C PHE A 79 12.99 -17.65 -16.49
N LYS A 80 12.97 -18.37 -17.61
CA LYS A 80 12.36 -17.93 -18.86
C LYS A 80 11.84 -19.13 -19.63
N GLN A 81 10.64 -18.99 -20.16
CA GLN A 81 10.03 -19.96 -21.06
C GLN A 81 9.41 -19.22 -22.24
N ASP A 82 9.94 -19.51 -23.43
CA ASP A 82 9.42 -19.01 -24.70
C ASP A 82 8.43 -20.02 -25.31
N ASP A 83 7.70 -19.57 -26.33
CA ASP A 83 6.81 -20.38 -27.17
C ASP A 83 5.80 -21.24 -26.40
N LEU A 84 5.29 -20.73 -25.27
CA LEU A 84 4.21 -21.38 -24.52
C LEU A 84 2.95 -21.40 -25.36
N PRO A 85 2.25 -22.56 -25.48
CA PRO A 85 1.00 -22.63 -26.23
C PRO A 85 -0.05 -21.77 -25.53
N GLY A 86 -0.72 -20.92 -26.31
CA GLY A 86 -1.81 -20.09 -25.79
C GLY A 86 -3.15 -20.79 -25.85
N VAL A 87 -3.88 -20.72 -24.75
CA VAL A 87 -5.25 -21.22 -24.63
C VAL A 87 -6.09 -20.15 -23.94
N PHE A 88 -7.24 -19.82 -24.54
CA PHE A 88 -8.15 -18.83 -23.98
C PHE A 88 -9.10 -19.48 -22.99
N HIS A 89 -9.22 -18.85 -21.83
CA HIS A 89 -10.21 -19.13 -20.79
C HIS A 89 -10.87 -17.81 -20.40
N ALA A 90 -12.19 -17.70 -20.58
CA ALA A 90 -12.92 -16.50 -20.19
C ALA A 90 -12.79 -16.25 -18.68
N ALA A 91 -12.67 -14.99 -18.28
CA ALA A 91 -12.73 -14.62 -16.87
C ALA A 91 -14.19 -14.67 -16.38
N PRO A 92 -14.49 -15.29 -15.23
CA PRO A 92 -15.78 -15.12 -14.58
C PRO A 92 -16.08 -13.64 -14.32
N LYS A 93 -17.35 -13.23 -14.41
CA LYS A 93 -17.76 -11.83 -14.14
C LYS A 93 -17.46 -11.37 -12.71
N ASP A 94 -17.34 -12.33 -11.80
CA ASP A 94 -17.03 -12.16 -10.39
C ASP A 94 -15.61 -12.65 -10.06
N ALA A 95 -14.69 -12.67 -11.03
CA ALA A 95 -13.30 -13.11 -10.83
C ALA A 95 -12.60 -12.34 -9.69
N TYR A 96 -12.99 -11.09 -9.43
CA TYR A 96 -12.52 -10.32 -8.28
C TYR A 96 -12.77 -10.99 -6.93
N LYS A 97 -13.82 -11.81 -6.82
CA LYS A 97 -14.29 -12.48 -5.60
C LYS A 97 -14.08 -14.00 -5.65
N ALA A 98 -14.38 -14.64 -6.78
CA ALA A 98 -14.29 -16.09 -6.94
C ALA A 98 -12.93 -16.56 -7.50
N GLY A 99 -12.09 -15.66 -7.99
CA GLY A 99 -10.90 -15.99 -8.76
C GLY A 99 -11.22 -16.39 -10.21
N CYS A 100 -10.18 -16.51 -11.03
CA CYS A 100 -10.31 -16.81 -12.45
C CYS A 100 -10.62 -18.27 -12.76
N GLN A 101 -10.19 -19.20 -11.89
CA GLN A 101 -10.35 -20.65 -12.08
C GLN A 101 -9.77 -21.17 -13.40
N TRP A 102 -8.74 -20.50 -13.93
CA TRP A 102 -8.09 -20.94 -15.16
C TRP A 102 -7.25 -22.20 -14.87
N PRO A 103 -7.14 -23.13 -15.84
CA PRO A 103 -6.28 -24.29 -15.67
C PRO A 103 -4.81 -23.87 -15.58
N GLU A 104 -3.99 -24.80 -15.07
CA GLU A 104 -2.54 -24.68 -15.09
C GLU A 104 -2.03 -24.53 -16.53
N SER A 105 -1.16 -23.54 -16.75
CA SER A 105 -0.47 -23.30 -18.02
C SER A 105 1.01 -23.71 -17.97
N LEU A 106 1.64 -23.63 -16.80
CA LEU A 106 3.05 -23.92 -16.58
C LEU A 106 3.34 -24.24 -15.11
N ARG A 107 4.38 -25.03 -14.86
CA ARG A 107 4.99 -25.21 -13.53
C ARG A 107 6.47 -24.92 -13.57
N TRP A 108 6.97 -24.35 -12.48
CA TRP A 108 8.40 -24.15 -12.28
C TRP A 108 8.78 -24.41 -10.83
N THR A 109 9.80 -25.22 -10.61
CA THR A 109 10.36 -25.46 -9.27
C THR A 109 11.44 -24.41 -8.98
N ILE A 110 11.24 -23.65 -7.91
CA ILE A 110 12.20 -22.64 -7.45
C ILE A 110 13.49 -23.37 -7.02
N PRO A 111 14.68 -22.88 -7.39
CA PRO A 111 15.93 -23.45 -6.90
C PRO A 111 15.97 -23.55 -5.36
N ALA A 112 16.50 -24.64 -4.82
CA ALA A 112 16.52 -24.88 -3.38
C ALA A 112 17.41 -23.89 -2.61
N ASP A 113 18.31 -23.20 -3.30
CA ASP A 113 19.20 -22.15 -2.81
C ASP A 113 18.73 -20.74 -3.22
N ALA A 114 17.51 -20.60 -3.74
CA ALA A 114 16.98 -19.31 -4.15
C ALA A 114 17.01 -18.30 -3.00
N ARG A 115 17.52 -17.10 -3.31
CA ARG A 115 17.58 -15.98 -2.38
C ARG A 115 16.17 -15.50 -2.04
N SER A 116 15.95 -15.08 -0.79
CA SER A 116 14.73 -14.39 -0.41
C SER A 116 14.59 -13.06 -1.16
N GLY A 117 13.38 -12.75 -1.65
CA GLY A 117 13.13 -11.50 -2.37
C GLY A 117 11.86 -11.50 -3.20
N PHE A 118 11.69 -10.43 -3.98
CA PHE A 118 10.54 -10.20 -4.85
C PHE A 118 10.80 -10.76 -6.25
N TYR A 119 10.00 -11.75 -6.67
CA TYR A 119 10.11 -12.40 -7.97
C TYR A 119 8.98 -11.91 -8.87
N LYS A 120 9.33 -10.99 -9.77
CA LYS A 120 8.42 -10.40 -10.74
C LYS A 120 8.23 -11.35 -11.92
N ILE A 121 6.99 -11.61 -12.27
CA ILE A 121 6.59 -12.40 -13.43
C ILE A 121 6.20 -11.44 -14.55
N ILE A 122 6.70 -11.69 -15.75
CA ILE A 122 6.43 -10.90 -16.95
C ILE A 122 5.85 -11.85 -17.99
N SER A 123 4.56 -11.66 -18.31
CA SER A 123 3.88 -12.41 -19.37
C SER A 123 3.79 -11.54 -20.62
N THR A 124 4.25 -12.04 -21.75
CA THR A 124 4.32 -11.27 -23.00
C THR A 124 3.69 -12.04 -24.15
N CYS A 125 2.87 -11.37 -24.96
CA CYS A 125 2.43 -11.88 -26.26
C CYS A 125 2.60 -10.83 -27.36
N ILE A 126 2.74 -11.30 -28.61
CA ILE A 126 2.84 -10.45 -29.79
C ILE A 126 1.48 -10.46 -30.50
N ARG A 127 0.98 -9.28 -30.83
CA ARG A 127 -0.29 -9.06 -31.54
C ARG A 127 -0.08 -9.18 -33.05
N PRO A 128 -1.16 -9.41 -33.84
CA PRO A 128 -1.07 -9.51 -35.30
C PRO A 128 -0.45 -8.28 -35.99
N ASP A 129 -0.56 -7.09 -35.39
CA ASP A 129 0.05 -5.85 -35.89
C ASP A 129 1.54 -5.68 -35.53
N GLY A 130 2.12 -6.66 -34.84
CA GLY A 130 3.48 -6.64 -34.30
C GLY A 130 3.60 -5.87 -32.98
N GLY A 131 2.51 -5.37 -32.42
CA GLY A 131 2.46 -4.75 -31.10
C GLY A 131 2.72 -5.77 -29.99
N ARG A 132 3.30 -5.33 -28.89
CA ARG A 132 3.59 -6.18 -27.73
C ARG A 132 2.61 -5.88 -26.60
N TYR A 133 1.97 -6.91 -26.06
CA TYR A 133 1.26 -6.84 -24.79
C TYR A 133 2.13 -7.41 -23.67
N VAL A 134 2.14 -6.76 -22.52
CA VAL A 134 2.94 -7.17 -21.35
C VAL A 134 2.07 -7.05 -20.10
N GLN A 135 1.98 -8.14 -19.35
CA GLN A 135 1.35 -8.20 -18.04
C GLN A 135 2.40 -8.53 -16.97
N HIS A 136 2.19 -8.00 -15.77
CA HIS A 136 3.07 -8.22 -14.64
C HIS A 136 2.32 -8.89 -13.49
N HIS A 137 2.90 -9.95 -12.95
CA HIS A 137 2.47 -10.64 -11.72
C HIS A 137 3.68 -10.77 -10.78
N PHE A 138 3.51 -11.35 -9.60
CA PHE A 138 4.64 -11.61 -8.71
C PHE A 138 4.40 -12.78 -7.77
N PHE A 139 5.47 -13.24 -7.16
CA PHE A 139 5.47 -13.91 -5.87
C PHE A 139 6.73 -13.51 -5.09
N VAL A 140 6.76 -13.86 -3.82
CA VAL A 140 7.93 -13.69 -2.94
C VAL A 140 8.52 -15.06 -2.66
N VAL A 141 9.85 -15.13 -2.66
CA VAL A 141 10.53 -16.28 -2.04
C VAL A 141 10.89 -15.86 -0.61
N ARG A 142 10.34 -16.56 0.37
CA ARG A 142 10.58 -16.28 1.79
C ARG A 142 11.88 -16.93 2.26
N PRO A 143 12.52 -16.39 3.32
CA PRO A 143 13.74 -16.98 3.87
C PRO A 143 13.42 -18.24 4.67
N THR A 144 14.28 -19.25 4.57
CA THR A 144 14.27 -20.45 5.44
C THR A 144 15.45 -20.39 6.40
N GLU A 145 15.57 -21.35 7.33
CA GLU A 145 16.77 -21.46 8.18
C GLU A 145 18.07 -21.57 7.37
N LYS A 146 18.00 -22.14 6.15
CA LYS A 146 19.16 -22.34 5.27
C LYS A 146 19.46 -21.13 4.40
N THR A 147 18.45 -20.32 4.08
CA THR A 147 18.55 -19.23 3.10
C THR A 147 18.45 -17.84 3.72
N GLN A 148 18.21 -17.74 5.03
CA GLN A 148 18.26 -16.47 5.75
C GLN A 148 19.66 -15.85 5.67
N THR A 149 19.69 -14.57 5.31
CA THR A 149 20.96 -13.84 5.15
C THR A 149 21.06 -12.61 6.05
N ALA A 150 19.96 -12.22 6.70
CA ALA A 150 19.88 -10.95 7.40
C ALA A 150 19.28 -11.05 8.82
N LYS A 151 19.51 -9.98 9.59
CA LYS A 151 18.84 -9.72 10.88
C LYS A 151 17.59 -8.83 10.74
N LEU A 152 17.43 -8.22 9.56
CA LEU A 152 16.31 -7.36 9.20
C LEU A 152 15.34 -8.14 8.29
N LEU A 153 14.06 -8.11 8.62
CA LEU A 153 12.98 -8.69 7.82
C LEU A 153 12.09 -7.59 7.26
N MET A 154 11.93 -7.53 5.94
CA MET A 154 10.95 -6.67 5.28
C MET A 154 9.63 -7.41 5.14
N ILE A 155 8.53 -6.77 5.55
CA ILE A 155 7.17 -7.30 5.36
C ILE A 155 6.45 -6.45 4.31
N LEU A 156 6.05 -7.08 3.20
CA LEU A 156 5.30 -6.42 2.14
C LEU A 156 3.81 -6.29 2.52
N PRO A 157 3.18 -5.12 2.30
CA PRO A 157 1.77 -4.88 2.65
C PRO A 157 0.80 -5.48 1.62
N THR A 158 0.90 -6.78 1.38
CA THR A 158 0.16 -7.49 0.32
C THR A 158 -1.35 -7.50 0.53
N SER A 159 -1.84 -7.37 1.77
CA SER A 159 -3.28 -7.19 2.03
C SER A 159 -3.79 -5.83 1.55
N THR A 160 -2.97 -4.79 1.66
CA THR A 160 -3.28 -3.48 1.08
C THR A 160 -3.30 -3.57 -0.43
N TRP A 161 -2.31 -4.26 -1.02
CA TRP A 161 -2.29 -4.48 -2.46
C TRP A 161 -3.57 -5.18 -2.92
N MET A 162 -3.98 -6.26 -2.24
CA MET A 162 -5.23 -6.95 -2.56
C MET A 162 -6.44 -6.01 -2.52
N ALA A 163 -6.55 -5.15 -1.51
CA ALA A 163 -7.66 -4.21 -1.36
C ALA A 163 -7.76 -3.19 -2.49
N TYR A 164 -6.64 -2.84 -3.13
CA TYR A 164 -6.56 -1.90 -4.25
C TYR A 164 -6.53 -2.58 -5.63
N ASN A 165 -6.40 -3.90 -5.70
CA ASN A 165 -6.44 -4.63 -6.96
C ASN A 165 -7.87 -4.66 -7.51
N ASP A 166 -8.13 -3.82 -8.53
CA ASP A 166 -9.41 -3.73 -9.22
C ASP A 166 -9.55 -4.73 -10.39
N TRP A 167 -8.51 -5.52 -10.68
CA TRP A 167 -8.54 -6.45 -11.81
C TRP A 167 -9.72 -7.42 -11.71
N GLY A 168 -10.47 -7.56 -12.80
CA GLY A 168 -11.59 -8.49 -12.91
C GLY A 168 -12.91 -7.98 -12.34
N GLY A 169 -13.01 -6.70 -11.94
CA GLY A 169 -14.31 -6.03 -11.76
C GLY A 169 -14.44 -5.19 -10.49
N ALA A 170 -13.76 -5.55 -9.40
CA ALA A 170 -13.91 -4.85 -8.13
C ALA A 170 -12.66 -4.91 -7.25
N SER A 171 -12.64 -3.97 -6.30
CA SER A 171 -11.67 -3.76 -5.23
C SER A 171 -12.44 -3.44 -3.92
N SER A 172 -11.73 -3.13 -2.83
CA SER A 172 -12.34 -2.67 -1.57
C SER A 172 -12.84 -1.21 -1.62
N TYR A 173 -12.67 -0.51 -2.74
CA TYR A 173 -13.01 0.91 -2.88
C TYR A 173 -14.01 1.21 -4.00
N ILE A 174 -13.93 0.46 -5.09
CA ILE A 174 -14.80 0.60 -6.27
C ILE A 174 -15.07 -0.77 -6.86
N GLY A 175 -16.13 -0.89 -7.64
CA GLY A 175 -16.33 -2.07 -8.47
C GLY A 175 -17.76 -2.27 -8.91
N VAL A 176 -17.99 -3.46 -9.45
CA VAL A 176 -19.28 -3.92 -9.94
C VAL A 176 -19.94 -4.95 -9.01
N ASP A 177 -19.62 -4.91 -7.71
CA ASP A 177 -20.29 -5.77 -6.72
C ASP A 177 -21.72 -5.29 -6.41
N GLY A 178 -22.53 -6.20 -5.88
CA GLY A 178 -23.93 -5.95 -5.52
C GLY A 178 -24.91 -5.96 -6.70
N ALA A 179 -26.21 -5.91 -6.39
CA ALA A 179 -27.28 -6.04 -7.37
C ALA A 179 -27.24 -4.96 -8.48
N ASP A 180 -26.85 -3.74 -8.11
CA ASP A 180 -26.77 -2.59 -9.01
C ASP A 180 -25.43 -2.51 -9.77
N GLN A 181 -24.50 -3.44 -9.54
CA GLN A 181 -23.17 -3.46 -10.15
C GLN A 181 -22.39 -2.15 -10.00
N ASN A 182 -22.49 -1.54 -8.82
CA ASN A 182 -21.88 -0.24 -8.53
C ASN A 182 -21.41 -0.14 -7.08
N SER A 183 -20.87 -1.23 -6.54
CA SER A 183 -20.33 -1.29 -5.17
C SER A 183 -18.93 -1.88 -5.14
N ALA A 184 -18.15 -1.45 -4.15
CA ALA A 184 -16.94 -2.14 -3.75
C ALA A 184 -17.26 -3.52 -3.19
N SER A 185 -16.35 -4.48 -3.35
CA SER A 185 -16.52 -5.83 -2.81
C SER A 185 -15.92 -5.94 -1.40
N PRO A 186 -16.64 -6.50 -0.42
CA PRO A 186 -16.07 -6.86 0.87
C PRO A 186 -15.20 -8.11 0.80
N GLU A 187 -15.25 -8.87 -0.29
CA GLU A 187 -14.54 -10.14 -0.49
C GLU A 187 -13.67 -10.07 -1.75
N LEU A 188 -12.38 -10.36 -1.62
CA LEU A 188 -11.44 -10.30 -2.74
C LEU A 188 -10.62 -11.57 -2.83
N SER A 189 -10.49 -12.12 -4.04
CA SER A 189 -9.68 -13.29 -4.33
C SER A 189 -8.24 -12.91 -4.66
N LEU A 190 -7.32 -13.75 -4.21
CA LEU A 190 -5.92 -13.76 -4.64
C LEU A 190 -5.73 -14.45 -5.99
N LEU A 191 -6.64 -15.37 -6.35
CA LEU A 191 -6.53 -16.24 -7.53
C LEU A 191 -6.94 -15.53 -8.82
N ARG A 192 -6.35 -14.35 -9.04
CA ARG A 192 -6.56 -13.47 -10.18
C ARG A 192 -5.30 -12.66 -10.47
N PRO A 193 -5.13 -12.16 -11.71
CA PRO A 193 -4.07 -11.22 -12.06
C PRO A 193 -4.07 -9.93 -11.23
N TRP A 194 -2.92 -9.23 -11.22
CA TRP A 194 -2.79 -7.90 -10.64
C TRP A 194 -3.08 -6.81 -11.66
N THR A 195 -3.81 -5.78 -11.22
CA THR A 195 -4.10 -4.61 -12.04
C THR A 195 -2.82 -3.92 -12.51
N ARG A 196 -2.87 -3.41 -13.73
CA ARG A 196 -1.73 -2.75 -14.35
C ARG A 196 -1.26 -1.53 -13.54
N GLY A 197 0.01 -1.57 -13.17
CA GLY A 197 0.71 -0.49 -12.46
C GLY A 197 1.09 -0.80 -11.01
N MET A 198 0.54 -1.85 -10.40
CA MET A 198 0.94 -2.24 -9.03
C MET A 198 2.33 -2.87 -8.98
N VAL A 199 2.64 -3.77 -9.92
CA VAL A 199 3.91 -4.52 -9.95
C VAL A 199 4.99 -3.80 -10.75
N TRP A 200 4.63 -3.04 -11.79
CA TRP A 200 5.58 -2.30 -12.60
C TRP A 200 5.00 -0.98 -13.10
N LEU A 201 5.84 0.05 -13.11
CA LEU A 201 5.55 1.37 -13.69
C LEU A 201 6.70 1.84 -14.59
N PRO A 202 6.40 2.56 -15.67
CA PRO A 202 7.41 3.23 -16.45
C PRO A 202 8.02 4.38 -15.65
N GLU A 203 9.26 4.74 -15.99
CA GLU A 203 9.87 5.98 -15.50
C GLU A 203 8.97 7.18 -15.88
N GLY A 204 8.82 8.11 -14.94
CA GLY A 204 7.95 9.28 -15.10
C GLY A 204 6.47 9.05 -14.73
N ALA A 205 6.07 7.85 -14.32
CA ALA A 205 4.74 7.65 -13.73
C ALA A 205 4.56 8.55 -12.48
N PRO A 206 3.41 9.24 -12.33
CA PRO A 206 3.22 10.24 -11.29
C PRO A 206 3.00 9.64 -9.89
N ARG A 207 3.36 10.42 -8.86
CA ARG A 207 3.11 10.15 -7.43
C ARG A 207 1.80 10.79 -6.95
N ILE A 208 1.26 10.31 -5.84
CA ILE A 208 0.15 10.96 -5.14
C ILE A 208 0.70 12.13 -4.31
N CYS A 209 1.08 13.19 -5.00
CA CYS A 209 1.59 14.42 -4.40
C CYS A 209 1.22 15.60 -5.31
N ALA A 210 0.94 16.75 -4.71
CA ALA A 210 0.75 18.03 -5.37
C ALA A 210 2.12 18.59 -5.79
N GLU A 211 2.69 18.03 -6.85
CA GLU A 211 3.99 18.43 -7.41
C GLU A 211 3.84 18.81 -8.89
N PRO A 212 4.22 20.04 -9.30
CA PRO A 212 4.74 21.12 -8.45
C PRO A 212 3.70 21.65 -7.44
N VAL A 213 4.15 22.43 -6.46
CA VAL A 213 3.24 23.14 -5.54
C VAL A 213 2.28 24.00 -6.37
N PRO A 214 0.96 23.89 -6.19
CA PRO A 214 0.02 24.67 -6.98
C PRO A 214 0.03 26.14 -6.54
N ASP A 215 0.04 27.01 -7.54
CA ASP A 215 -0.09 28.45 -7.35
C ASP A 215 -1.41 28.80 -6.62
N PRO A 216 -1.49 29.97 -5.97
CA PRO A 216 -2.75 30.48 -5.46
C PRO A 216 -3.82 30.54 -6.56
N LEU A 217 -5.08 30.25 -6.21
CA LEU A 217 -6.24 30.36 -7.11
C LEU A 217 -6.20 29.42 -8.34
N THR A 218 -5.41 28.34 -8.30
CA THR A 218 -5.46 27.30 -9.33
C THR A 218 -6.33 26.12 -8.92
N ALA A 219 -7.07 25.55 -9.87
CA ALA A 219 -7.83 24.33 -9.66
C ALA A 219 -6.96 23.18 -9.12
N PRO A 220 -7.46 22.37 -8.16
CA PRO A 220 -6.77 21.19 -7.69
C PRO A 220 -6.56 20.18 -8.84
N ARG A 221 -5.46 19.44 -8.79
CA ARG A 221 -5.13 18.39 -9.77
C ARG A 221 -4.89 17.05 -9.09
N TYR A 222 -5.22 15.99 -9.82
CA TYR A 222 -5.07 14.61 -9.37
C TYR A 222 -4.27 13.84 -10.43
N HIS A 223 -3.01 14.26 -10.62
CA HIS A 223 -2.13 13.80 -11.70
C HIS A 223 -2.11 12.28 -11.91
N PRO A 224 -2.08 11.43 -10.87
CA PRO A 224 -2.16 9.99 -11.07
C PRO A 224 -3.46 9.55 -11.75
N LYS A 225 -4.60 10.12 -11.40
CA LYS A 225 -5.89 9.76 -12.01
C LYS A 225 -5.95 10.19 -13.47
N ASP A 226 -5.54 11.42 -13.75
CA ASP A 226 -5.46 11.96 -15.13
C ASP A 226 -4.56 11.07 -16.01
N TRP A 227 -3.40 10.68 -15.46
CA TRP A 227 -2.42 9.86 -16.16
C TRP A 227 -2.91 8.42 -16.34
N ALA A 228 -3.49 7.80 -15.31
CA ALA A 228 -4.00 6.43 -15.41
C ALA A 228 -5.08 6.30 -16.49
N TRP A 229 -6.02 7.24 -16.52
CA TRP A 229 -7.05 7.30 -17.56
C TRP A 229 -6.45 7.41 -18.96
N SER A 230 -5.46 8.30 -19.12
CA SER A 230 -4.86 8.59 -20.43
C SER A 230 -3.96 7.46 -20.96
N TYR A 231 -3.32 6.71 -20.06
CA TYR A 231 -2.32 5.69 -20.42
C TYR A 231 -2.81 4.24 -20.21
N GLY A 232 -4.06 4.07 -19.74
CA GLY A 232 -4.70 2.77 -19.52
C GLY A 232 -4.06 1.98 -18.37
N TYR A 233 -3.96 2.60 -17.19
CA TYR A 233 -3.51 1.94 -15.94
C TYR A 233 -4.68 1.79 -14.96
N GLY A 234 -4.51 0.90 -13.97
CA GLY A 234 -5.50 0.65 -12.93
C GLY A 234 -5.85 1.94 -12.17
N TYR A 235 -7.09 2.04 -11.69
CA TYR A 235 -7.61 3.27 -11.09
C TYR A 235 -6.78 3.71 -9.87
N PHE A 236 -6.26 2.72 -9.13
CA PHE A 236 -5.50 2.92 -7.90
C PHE A 236 -4.01 2.56 -8.03
N PHE A 237 -3.44 2.55 -9.24
CA PHE A 237 -2.05 2.14 -9.45
C PHE A 237 -1.04 2.91 -8.57
N ALA A 238 -1.35 4.17 -8.23
CA ALA A 238 -0.47 5.03 -7.44
C ALA A 238 -0.71 4.94 -5.92
N ALA A 239 -1.78 4.24 -5.50
CA ALA A 239 -2.19 4.15 -4.09
C ALA A 239 -1.46 3.01 -3.35
N SER A 240 -1.06 1.94 -4.05
CA SER A 240 -0.33 0.82 -3.44
C SER A 240 0.49 0.05 -4.48
N GLY A 241 1.25 -0.95 -4.04
CA GLY A 241 1.98 -1.87 -4.90
C GLY A 241 3.49 -1.68 -4.90
N TRP A 242 4.18 -2.76 -5.27
CA TRP A 242 5.63 -2.87 -5.38
C TRP A 242 6.28 -1.72 -6.14
N ALA A 243 5.75 -1.40 -7.33
CA ALA A 243 6.35 -0.40 -8.23
C ALA A 243 6.34 1.00 -7.64
N GLN A 244 5.31 1.29 -6.86
CA GLN A 244 5.03 2.61 -6.35
C GLN A 244 5.75 2.84 -5.02
N TYR A 245 5.85 1.84 -4.14
CA TYR A 245 6.41 2.03 -2.80
C TYR A 245 7.63 1.14 -2.52
N ASP A 246 7.39 -0.15 -2.31
CA ASP A 246 8.34 -1.08 -1.70
C ASP A 246 9.66 -1.23 -2.47
N ARG A 247 9.58 -1.22 -3.82
CA ARG A 247 10.77 -1.30 -4.68
C ARG A 247 11.76 -0.17 -4.40
N HIS A 248 11.27 1.02 -4.03
CA HIS A 248 12.13 2.16 -3.75
C HIS A 248 12.96 1.96 -2.48
N PHE A 249 12.39 1.36 -1.45
CA PHE A 249 13.15 0.96 -0.26
C PHE A 249 14.18 -0.12 -0.61
N VAL A 250 13.78 -1.16 -1.35
CA VAL A 250 14.69 -2.28 -1.72
C VAL A 250 15.90 -1.78 -2.50
N THR A 251 15.69 -0.99 -3.56
CA THR A 251 16.79 -0.46 -4.36
C THR A 251 17.70 0.50 -3.58
N TRP A 252 17.14 1.24 -2.62
CA TRP A 252 17.94 2.08 -1.71
C TRP A 252 18.74 1.22 -0.74
N ALA A 253 18.11 0.27 -0.04
CA ALA A 253 18.74 -0.58 0.95
C ALA A 253 19.90 -1.41 0.35
N GLU A 254 19.71 -1.97 -0.85
CA GLU A 254 20.77 -2.69 -1.56
C GLU A 254 21.94 -1.78 -1.95
N ARG A 255 21.66 -0.55 -2.40
CA ARG A 255 22.71 0.45 -2.70
C ARG A 255 23.51 0.84 -1.46
N GLU A 256 22.85 0.87 -0.32
CA GLU A 256 23.44 1.16 0.99
C GLU A 256 24.16 -0.04 1.61
N GLY A 257 24.11 -1.22 0.98
CA GLY A 257 24.69 -2.45 1.51
C GLY A 257 23.95 -2.99 2.74
N ILE A 258 22.68 -2.64 2.91
CA ILE A 258 21.83 -3.12 4.01
C ILE A 258 21.23 -4.46 3.59
N ALA A 259 21.63 -5.53 4.29
CA ALA A 259 21.06 -6.86 4.09
C ALA A 259 19.69 -7.00 4.77
N PHE A 260 18.72 -7.55 4.05
CA PHE A 260 17.39 -7.89 4.55
C PHE A 260 16.86 -9.12 3.82
N ASP A 261 15.98 -9.87 4.47
CA ASP A 261 15.13 -10.87 3.84
C ASP A 261 13.70 -10.33 3.71
N MET A 262 12.83 -11.00 2.95
CA MET A 262 11.50 -10.49 2.60
C MET A 262 10.42 -11.55 2.78
N ILE A 263 9.27 -11.12 3.32
CA ILE A 263 8.04 -11.91 3.38
C ILE A 263 6.81 -11.10 2.99
N THR A 264 5.71 -11.80 2.71
CA THR A 264 4.38 -11.21 2.55
C THR A 264 3.65 -11.15 3.89
N GLN A 265 2.58 -10.35 3.98
CA GLN A 265 1.68 -10.41 5.15
C GLN A 265 1.03 -11.80 5.32
N THR A 266 0.78 -12.53 4.24
CA THR A 266 0.26 -13.91 4.30
C THR A 266 1.22 -14.83 5.05
N ASP A 267 2.53 -14.67 4.87
CA ASP A 267 3.53 -15.42 5.63
C ASP A 267 3.50 -15.03 7.11
N LEU A 268 3.39 -13.74 7.43
CA LEU A 268 3.27 -13.29 8.82
C LEU A 268 2.03 -13.90 9.51
N HIS A 269 0.93 -14.06 8.78
CA HIS A 269 -0.30 -14.64 9.30
C HIS A 269 -0.16 -16.16 9.55
N TYR A 270 0.30 -16.92 8.55
CA TYR A 270 0.32 -18.39 8.61
C TYR A 270 1.62 -19.00 9.12
N ARG A 271 2.73 -18.25 9.11
CA ARG A 271 4.09 -18.67 9.48
C ARG A 271 4.79 -17.65 10.39
N PRO A 272 4.16 -17.26 11.52
CA PRO A 272 4.70 -16.21 12.39
C PRO A 272 6.04 -16.56 13.05
N GLU A 273 6.39 -17.84 13.14
CA GLU A 273 7.68 -18.33 13.65
C GLU A 273 8.87 -17.81 12.85
N ILE A 274 8.66 -17.30 11.62
CA ILE A 274 9.71 -16.63 10.85
C ILE A 274 10.30 -15.46 11.64
N LEU A 275 9.50 -14.74 12.43
CA LEU A 275 9.94 -13.58 13.21
C LEU A 275 11.02 -13.93 14.25
N ASP A 276 11.01 -15.16 14.79
CA ASP A 276 11.91 -15.60 15.87
C ASP A 276 13.39 -15.55 15.47
N ARG A 277 13.66 -15.50 14.16
CA ARG A 277 15.01 -15.46 13.59
C ARG A 277 15.53 -14.05 13.31
N TYR A 278 14.71 -13.02 13.51
CA TYR A 278 15.04 -11.64 13.17
C TYR A 278 15.14 -10.76 14.42
N LYS A 279 15.95 -9.71 14.32
CA LYS A 279 16.08 -8.69 15.38
C LYS A 279 15.15 -7.51 15.11
N ALA A 280 14.90 -7.25 13.84
CA ALA A 280 14.16 -6.09 13.39
C ALA A 280 13.22 -6.44 12.22
N VAL A 281 12.07 -5.78 12.21
CA VAL A 281 11.11 -5.78 11.10
C VAL A 281 11.07 -4.38 10.50
N VAL A 282 11.03 -4.29 9.17
CA VAL A 282 10.77 -3.04 8.44
C VAL A 282 9.53 -3.16 7.56
N ILE A 283 8.72 -2.10 7.57
CA ILE A 283 7.52 -1.95 6.74
C ILE A 283 7.59 -0.56 6.13
N VAL A 284 7.24 -0.42 4.84
CA VAL A 284 7.38 0.85 4.13
C VAL A 284 6.16 1.17 3.28
N GLY A 285 5.95 2.45 2.99
CA GLY A 285 4.92 2.88 2.06
C GLY A 285 3.52 2.77 2.65
N HIS A 286 2.65 2.01 2.00
CA HIS A 286 1.23 1.97 2.35
C HIS A 286 0.83 0.59 2.90
N ASP A 287 0.77 0.46 4.23
CA ASP A 287 0.46 -0.77 4.96
C ASP A 287 -0.87 -0.69 5.74
N GLU A 288 -1.94 -0.41 5.01
CA GLU A 288 -3.24 -0.06 5.57
C GLU A 288 -4.06 -1.24 6.12
N TYR A 289 -3.94 -2.42 5.54
CA TYR A 289 -4.79 -3.57 5.85
C TYR A 289 -4.04 -4.67 6.61
N TRP A 290 -4.57 -5.07 7.77
CA TRP A 290 -3.95 -6.04 8.68
C TRP A 290 -4.97 -7.01 9.28
N THR A 291 -4.59 -8.27 9.45
CA THR A 291 -5.41 -9.18 10.27
C THR A 291 -5.14 -8.98 11.75
N HIS A 292 -6.12 -9.35 12.58
CA HIS A 292 -5.95 -9.43 14.04
C HIS A 292 -4.70 -10.22 14.42
N ASP A 293 -4.50 -11.37 13.78
CA ASP A 293 -3.38 -12.26 14.09
C ASP A 293 -2.05 -11.64 13.70
N MET A 294 -1.90 -11.10 12.47
CA MET A 294 -0.67 -10.41 12.05
C MET A 294 -0.27 -9.34 13.06
N ARG A 295 -1.23 -8.53 13.50
CA ARG A 295 -1.01 -7.46 14.46
C ARG A 295 -0.59 -7.99 15.83
N THR A 296 -1.27 -9.02 16.33
CA THR A 296 -0.91 -9.71 17.59
C THR A 296 0.51 -10.31 17.53
N ARG A 297 0.94 -10.81 16.37
CA ARG A 297 2.29 -11.38 16.19
C ARG A 297 3.37 -10.31 16.25
N ILE A 298 3.16 -9.16 15.60
CA ILE A 298 4.09 -8.03 15.67
C ILE A 298 4.17 -7.47 17.09
N ASP A 299 3.02 -7.32 17.74
CA ASP A 299 2.92 -6.94 19.14
C ASP A 299 3.80 -7.83 20.03
N ARG A 300 3.61 -9.15 19.94
CA ARG A 300 4.42 -10.13 20.68
C ARG A 300 5.90 -10.04 20.35
N PHE A 301 6.25 -9.95 19.08
CA PHE A 301 7.65 -9.82 18.63
C PHE A 301 8.34 -8.63 19.28
N VAL A 302 7.68 -7.47 19.31
CA VAL A 302 8.22 -6.28 19.99
C VAL A 302 8.27 -6.48 21.50
N ASP A 303 7.21 -7.03 22.10
CA ASP A 303 7.15 -7.29 23.55
C ASP A 303 8.30 -8.21 24.03
N GLU A 304 8.72 -9.16 23.18
CA GLU A 304 9.80 -10.13 23.43
C GLU A 304 11.21 -9.58 23.15
N GLY A 305 11.35 -8.39 22.56
CA GLY A 305 12.64 -7.71 22.36
C GLY A 305 12.96 -7.34 20.92
N GLY A 306 12.11 -7.75 19.97
CA GLY A 306 12.19 -7.33 18.58
C GLY A 306 11.94 -5.83 18.40
N SER A 307 12.36 -5.30 17.26
CA SER A 307 12.16 -3.90 16.90
C SER A 307 11.36 -3.73 15.62
N LEU A 308 10.43 -2.77 15.60
CA LEU A 308 9.66 -2.43 14.41
C LEU A 308 10.03 -1.04 13.88
N ALA A 309 10.54 -0.99 12.65
CA ALA A 309 10.72 0.24 11.89
C ALA A 309 9.61 0.37 10.84
N ARG A 310 8.65 1.25 11.07
CA ARG A 310 7.56 1.51 10.14
C ARG A 310 7.76 2.85 9.44
N PHE A 311 8.11 2.81 8.17
CA PHE A 311 8.23 3.98 7.30
C PHE A 311 7.04 4.04 6.34
N GLY A 312 5.83 4.05 6.91
CA GLY A 312 4.58 3.94 6.18
C GLY A 312 3.43 4.69 6.85
N GLY A 313 2.33 4.84 6.12
CA GLY A 313 1.15 5.59 6.54
C GLY A 313 -0.15 4.79 6.39
N ASN A 314 -1.21 5.33 6.97
CA ASN A 314 -2.59 4.85 6.92
C ASN A 314 -2.85 3.52 7.64
N PHE A 315 -2.36 3.30 8.86
CA PHE A 315 -2.60 2.03 9.58
C PHE A 315 -4.06 1.92 10.08
N MET A 316 -4.99 1.47 9.22
CA MET A 316 -6.42 1.69 9.44
C MET A 316 -7.30 0.43 9.52
N TRP A 317 -7.20 -0.51 8.58
CA TRP A 317 -8.24 -1.54 8.42
C TRP A 317 -7.87 -2.89 9.05
N GLN A 318 -8.79 -3.42 9.85
CA GLN A 318 -8.82 -4.82 10.20
C GLN A 318 -9.42 -5.65 9.07
N VAL A 319 -8.71 -6.71 8.65
CA VAL A 319 -9.16 -7.70 7.66
C VAL A 319 -9.17 -9.12 8.23
N ARG A 320 -9.80 -10.02 7.49
CA ARG A 320 -9.60 -11.47 7.65
C ARG A 320 -8.97 -12.05 6.38
N LEU A 321 -8.11 -13.04 6.58
CA LEU A 321 -7.68 -13.95 5.53
C LEU A 321 -8.41 -15.28 5.72
N GLU A 322 -9.15 -15.68 4.70
CA GLU A 322 -9.94 -16.91 4.63
C GLU A 322 -9.36 -17.82 3.55
N ASP A 323 -9.80 -19.08 3.52
CA ASP A 323 -9.41 -20.08 2.52
C ASP A 323 -7.87 -20.21 2.37
N ASN A 324 -7.16 -20.29 3.50
CA ASN A 324 -5.70 -20.33 3.56
C ASN A 324 -5.01 -19.14 2.87
N GLY A 325 -5.64 -17.97 2.87
CA GLY A 325 -5.10 -16.72 2.36
C GLY A 325 -5.45 -16.42 0.91
N THR A 326 -6.22 -17.28 0.24
CA THR A 326 -6.68 -17.00 -1.13
C THR A 326 -7.84 -16.01 -1.17
N ARG A 327 -8.43 -15.69 -0.01
CA ARG A 327 -9.58 -14.78 0.11
C ARG A 327 -9.33 -13.77 1.22
N GLN A 328 -9.45 -12.48 0.89
CA GLN A 328 -9.41 -11.39 1.87
C GLN A 328 -10.81 -10.83 2.07
N VAL A 329 -11.20 -10.62 3.33
CA VAL A 329 -12.49 -10.05 3.71
C VAL A 329 -12.34 -8.75 4.48
N CYS A 330 -13.07 -7.72 4.06
CA CYS A 330 -13.18 -6.44 4.75
C CYS A 330 -14.50 -5.72 4.46
N TYR A 331 -15.38 -5.64 5.45
CA TYR A 331 -16.68 -4.96 5.33
C TYR A 331 -16.59 -3.44 5.51
N LYS A 332 -15.48 -2.91 6.07
CA LYS A 332 -15.23 -1.46 6.24
C LYS A 332 -16.42 -0.76 6.91
N ALA A 333 -16.97 0.28 6.29
CA ALA A 333 -18.14 1.01 6.79
C ALA A 333 -19.42 0.17 6.84
N ARG A 334 -19.49 -0.96 6.13
CA ARG A 334 -20.59 -1.94 6.15
C ARG A 334 -20.40 -3.02 7.22
N TYR A 335 -19.61 -2.76 8.27
CA TYR A 335 -19.29 -3.75 9.31
C TYR A 335 -20.52 -4.42 9.95
N ALA A 336 -21.69 -3.78 9.96
CA ALA A 336 -22.92 -4.37 10.49
C ALA A 336 -23.44 -5.56 9.64
N GLU A 337 -22.99 -5.67 8.39
CA GLU A 337 -23.26 -6.80 7.49
C GLU A 337 -22.24 -7.94 7.65
N ASP A 338 -21.16 -7.71 8.41
CA ASP A 338 -20.12 -8.70 8.65
C ASP A 338 -20.69 -9.85 9.50
N PRO A 339 -20.61 -11.13 9.07
CA PRO A 339 -21.19 -12.26 9.80
C PRO A 339 -20.69 -12.45 11.23
N VAL A 340 -19.54 -11.85 11.59
CA VAL A 340 -19.00 -11.93 12.96
C VAL A 340 -19.50 -10.80 13.88
N TYR A 341 -20.23 -9.81 13.35
CA TYR A 341 -20.75 -8.69 14.12
C TYR A 341 -21.75 -9.16 15.18
N GLY A 342 -21.55 -8.73 16.45
CA GLY A 342 -22.41 -9.13 17.58
C GLY A 342 -22.28 -10.60 18.00
N THR A 343 -21.26 -11.32 17.50
CA THR A 343 -20.96 -12.72 17.88
C THR A 343 -19.79 -12.79 18.86
N ASP A 344 -19.47 -13.99 19.36
CA ASP A 344 -18.26 -14.27 20.13
C ASP A 344 -16.96 -14.01 19.34
N LYS A 345 -17.04 -13.94 18.01
CA LYS A 345 -15.93 -13.63 17.11
C LYS A 345 -15.81 -12.15 16.74
N GLN A 346 -16.48 -11.25 17.46
CA GLN A 346 -16.44 -9.81 17.16
C GLN A 346 -15.01 -9.21 17.18
N HIS A 347 -14.06 -9.80 17.91
CA HIS A 347 -12.65 -9.41 17.85
C HIS A 347 -12.02 -9.60 16.46
N LEU A 348 -12.68 -10.33 15.54
CA LEU A 348 -12.31 -10.51 14.13
C LEU A 348 -13.14 -9.64 13.17
N LEU A 349 -13.95 -8.72 13.68
CA LEU A 349 -14.77 -7.81 12.89
C LEU A 349 -13.89 -6.99 11.95
N THR A 350 -14.32 -6.86 10.70
CA THR A 350 -13.51 -6.15 9.69
C THR A 350 -13.98 -4.72 9.50
N CYS A 351 -13.34 -3.81 10.24
CA CYS A 351 -13.62 -2.39 10.23
C CYS A 351 -12.32 -1.62 10.59
N ALA A 352 -12.40 -0.30 10.70
CA ALA A 352 -11.27 0.51 11.12
C ALA A 352 -10.87 0.13 12.56
N TRP A 353 -9.56 0.05 12.84
CA TRP A 353 -9.01 -0.30 14.14
C TRP A 353 -9.50 0.62 15.26
N GLU A 354 -9.59 1.92 14.99
CA GLU A 354 -10.06 2.92 15.96
C GLU A 354 -11.59 3.06 15.99
N SER A 355 -12.33 2.27 15.20
CA SER A 355 -13.80 2.28 15.29
C SER A 355 -14.25 1.83 16.67
N LYS A 356 -15.35 2.41 17.19
CA LYS A 356 -15.90 2.03 18.51
C LYS A 356 -16.23 0.54 18.66
N VAL A 357 -16.49 -0.14 17.54
CA VAL A 357 -16.90 -1.56 17.53
C VAL A 357 -15.74 -2.54 17.52
N VAL A 358 -14.55 -2.11 17.05
CA VAL A 358 -13.28 -2.86 17.13
C VAL A 358 -12.50 -2.44 18.38
N ASN A 359 -12.40 -1.12 18.62
CA ASN A 359 -11.81 -0.49 19.80
C ASN A 359 -10.40 -1.01 20.13
N TRP A 360 -9.57 -1.15 19.10
CA TRP A 360 -8.17 -1.52 19.25
C TRP A 360 -7.31 -0.54 18.43
N PRO A 361 -7.11 0.69 18.91
CA PRO A 361 -6.49 1.75 18.12
C PRO A 361 -5.06 1.41 17.71
N GLY A 362 -4.67 1.77 16.48
CA GLY A 362 -3.37 1.47 15.88
C GLY A 362 -2.18 1.92 16.73
N ALA A 363 -2.34 3.00 17.50
CA ALA A 363 -1.30 3.57 18.35
C ALA A 363 -0.75 2.60 19.39
N THR A 364 -1.53 1.60 19.80
CA THR A 364 -1.05 0.56 20.71
C THR A 364 0.02 -0.35 20.08
N THR A 365 0.01 -0.51 18.75
CA THR A 365 0.96 -1.34 18.00
C THR A 365 2.04 -0.51 17.34
N VAL A 366 1.66 0.52 16.58
CA VAL A 366 2.60 1.31 15.76
C VAL A 366 2.87 2.71 16.32
N GLY A 367 2.35 3.06 17.49
CA GLY A 367 2.57 4.36 18.14
C GLY A 367 1.78 5.53 17.54
N VAL A 368 1.06 5.34 16.44
CA VAL A 368 0.19 6.32 15.77
C VAL A 368 -1.10 5.67 15.27
N ASN A 369 -2.09 6.49 14.95
CA ASN A 369 -3.47 6.18 14.62
C ASN A 369 -3.80 6.68 13.19
N GLY A 370 -4.37 5.81 12.35
CA GLY A 370 -4.70 6.10 10.96
C GLY A 370 -5.93 6.98 10.77
N LEU A 371 -6.79 7.15 11.76
CA LEU A 371 -7.86 8.16 11.78
C LEU A 371 -7.44 9.44 12.53
N GLN A 372 -6.20 9.54 13.01
CA GLN A 372 -5.65 10.78 13.57
C GLN A 372 -4.69 11.52 12.62
N GLY A 373 -4.31 10.88 11.52
CA GLY A 373 -3.79 11.53 10.32
C GLY A 373 -4.49 10.94 9.11
N ILE A 374 -4.79 11.73 8.07
CA ILE A 374 -5.14 11.15 6.76
C ILE A 374 -4.40 11.95 5.69
N TYR A 375 -4.93 13.00 5.08
CA TYR A 375 -4.34 13.50 3.85
C TYR A 375 -3.43 14.70 4.04
N ALA A 376 -2.33 14.70 3.28
CA ALA A 376 -1.43 15.82 3.13
C ALA A 376 -0.93 15.96 1.69
N SER A 377 -0.67 17.19 1.28
CA SER A 377 0.03 17.54 0.05
C SER A 377 -0.51 16.86 -1.23
N TRP A 378 -1.82 16.66 -1.39
CA TRP A 378 -2.43 16.13 -2.63
C TRP A 378 -3.85 16.69 -2.82
N GLY A 379 -4.25 16.98 -4.07
CA GLY A 379 -5.57 17.53 -4.37
C GLY A 379 -5.81 18.83 -3.59
N GLY A 380 -6.96 18.95 -2.94
CA GLY A 380 -7.29 20.03 -2.02
C GLY A 380 -6.77 19.84 -0.58
N PHE A 381 -6.06 18.76 -0.27
CA PHE A 381 -5.53 18.49 1.07
C PHE A 381 -4.15 19.13 1.26
N ALA A 382 -4.14 20.30 1.89
CA ALA A 382 -2.93 21.06 2.24
C ALA A 382 -1.86 21.06 1.12
N PRO A 383 -2.20 21.39 -0.15
CA PRO A 383 -1.28 21.22 -1.27
C PRO A 383 -0.07 22.17 -1.24
N ARG A 384 -0.16 23.22 -0.40
CA ARG A 384 0.91 24.19 -0.09
C ARG A 384 1.49 23.99 1.33
N GLY A 385 1.26 22.82 1.93
CA GLY A 385 1.74 22.47 3.28
C GLY A 385 3.26 22.30 3.34
N SER A 386 3.76 21.87 4.51
CA SER A 386 5.19 21.74 4.81
C SER A 386 5.91 20.72 3.94
N LYS A 387 5.21 19.67 3.47
CA LYS A 387 5.73 18.57 2.62
C LYS A 387 6.87 17.75 3.24
N GLY A 388 7.23 18.05 4.49
CA GLY A 388 8.20 17.38 5.33
C GLY A 388 7.73 17.38 6.78
N PHE A 389 8.59 16.95 7.69
CA PHE A 389 8.30 16.94 9.13
C PHE A 389 9.04 18.06 9.85
N THR A 390 8.35 18.77 10.74
CA THR A 390 8.97 19.74 11.66
C THR A 390 9.50 19.02 12.90
N VAL A 391 10.78 19.20 13.23
CA VAL A 391 11.46 18.56 14.36
C VAL A 391 11.10 19.23 15.68
N TYR A 392 10.84 18.43 16.73
CA TYR A 392 10.55 18.93 18.08
C TYR A 392 11.45 18.31 19.16
N ARG A 393 12.06 17.14 18.93
CA ARG A 393 12.93 16.47 19.89
C ARG A 393 14.26 16.10 19.23
N GLU A 394 15.05 17.12 18.89
CA GLU A 394 16.30 17.02 18.13
C GLU A 394 17.38 16.17 18.81
N ASP A 395 17.41 16.12 20.14
CA ASP A 395 18.38 15.32 20.91
C ASP A 395 18.11 13.81 20.83
N HIS A 396 17.00 13.40 20.21
CA HIS A 396 16.68 11.99 20.07
C HIS A 396 17.64 11.27 19.10
N TRP A 397 18.05 10.06 19.44
CA TRP A 397 19.06 9.28 18.69
C TRP A 397 18.73 9.06 17.20
N VAL A 398 17.44 9.12 16.81
CA VAL A 398 17.04 9.01 15.41
C VAL A 398 17.65 10.13 14.55
N PHE A 399 17.89 11.30 15.14
CA PHE A 399 18.46 12.48 14.48
C PHE A 399 19.99 12.56 14.61
N GLU A 400 20.66 11.58 15.22
CA GLU A 400 22.11 11.60 15.41
C GLU A 400 22.85 11.79 14.06
N GLY A 401 23.76 12.76 14.00
CA GLY A 401 24.53 13.07 12.80
C GLY A 401 23.73 13.73 11.67
N THR A 402 22.52 14.21 11.93
CA THR A 402 21.75 15.04 10.98
C THR A 402 22.02 16.53 11.14
N GLN A 403 22.36 16.97 12.36
CA GLN A 403 22.40 18.39 12.76
C GLN A 403 21.06 19.13 12.64
N LEU A 404 19.93 18.41 12.54
CA LEU A 404 18.61 19.02 12.64
C LEU A 404 18.40 19.56 14.06
N GLY A 405 17.87 20.76 14.18
CA GLY A 405 17.46 21.39 15.44
C GLY A 405 15.95 21.52 15.60
N TYR A 406 15.51 21.98 16.77
CA TYR A 406 14.10 22.31 17.02
C TYR A 406 13.54 23.27 15.97
N GLY A 407 12.42 22.90 15.35
CA GLY A 407 11.72 23.70 14.35
C GLY A 407 12.23 23.52 12.92
N ASP A 408 13.33 22.81 12.69
CA ASP A 408 13.80 22.50 11.34
C ASP A 408 12.81 21.57 10.62
N ILE A 409 12.71 21.74 9.30
CA ILE A 409 11.88 20.90 8.44
C ILE A 409 12.78 20.02 7.58
N PHE A 410 12.59 18.70 7.67
CA PHE A 410 13.31 17.74 6.82
C PHE A 410 12.38 17.02 5.84
N GLY A 411 12.95 16.55 4.73
CA GLY A 411 12.24 15.77 3.70
C GLY A 411 11.29 16.56 2.80
N ALA A 412 11.11 17.87 3.02
CA ALA A 412 10.24 18.73 2.20
C ALA A 412 10.67 18.77 0.72
N SER A 413 11.97 18.80 0.44
CA SER A 413 12.51 18.76 -0.93
C SER A 413 12.20 17.45 -1.67
N ALA A 414 11.91 16.38 -0.93
CA ALA A 414 11.51 15.09 -1.46
C ALA A 414 10.01 14.80 -1.29
N ASN A 415 9.22 15.76 -0.79
CA ASN A 415 7.77 15.64 -0.57
C ASN A 415 7.37 14.44 0.30
N ILE A 416 8.19 14.07 1.29
CA ILE A 416 7.96 12.85 2.08
C ILE A 416 6.69 12.89 2.93
N PHE A 417 6.13 14.08 3.17
CA PHE A 417 4.86 14.26 3.88
C PHE A 417 3.74 14.54 2.88
N SER A 418 3.26 13.47 2.23
CA SER A 418 2.24 13.54 1.19
C SER A 418 1.36 12.27 1.19
N TYR A 419 0.25 12.35 0.45
CA TYR A 419 -0.81 11.34 0.39
C TYR A 419 -1.38 11.05 1.76
N GLU A 420 -1.15 9.89 2.36
CA GLU A 420 -1.68 9.52 3.68
C GLU A 420 -0.60 9.53 4.76
N VAL A 421 -0.98 10.00 5.95
CA VAL A 421 -0.13 10.14 7.14
C VAL A 421 -0.85 9.64 8.38
N ASP A 422 -0.12 9.22 9.41
CA ASP A 422 -0.69 8.74 10.67
C ASP A 422 -0.32 9.68 11.83
N GLY A 423 -1.28 9.94 12.71
CA GLY A 423 -1.14 10.92 13.79
C GLY A 423 -1.58 10.40 15.14
N LEU A 424 -1.73 11.31 16.09
CA LEU A 424 -2.34 11.07 17.40
C LEU A 424 -3.20 12.26 17.76
N ASP A 425 -4.05 12.12 18.76
CA ASP A 425 -4.52 13.27 19.53
C ASP A 425 -3.38 13.80 20.42
N TYR A 426 -3.15 15.11 20.41
CA TYR A 426 -1.99 15.72 21.03
C TYR A 426 -2.23 17.13 21.56
N THR A 427 -1.37 17.55 22.49
CA THR A 427 -1.33 18.91 23.02
C THR A 427 0.11 19.42 23.11
N PHE A 428 0.27 20.74 23.18
CA PHE A 428 1.57 21.37 23.39
C PHE A 428 1.78 21.74 24.85
N ARG A 429 2.94 21.39 25.41
CA ARG A 429 3.39 21.83 26.74
C ARG A 429 4.80 22.38 26.61
N TYR A 430 4.98 23.64 26.99
CA TYR A 430 6.28 24.33 26.91
C TYR A 430 6.95 24.24 25.52
N GLY A 431 6.16 24.30 24.45
CA GLY A 431 6.66 24.23 23.07
C GLY A 431 6.87 22.81 22.51
N LEU A 432 6.65 21.75 23.29
CA LEU A 432 6.78 20.36 22.82
C LEU A 432 5.42 19.67 22.66
N PRO A 433 5.22 18.84 21.62
CA PRO A 433 4.00 18.06 21.45
C PRO A 433 4.01 16.82 22.36
N TYR A 434 2.88 16.48 22.94
CA TYR A 434 2.66 15.29 23.77
C TYR A 434 1.34 14.61 23.40
N PRO A 435 1.28 13.27 23.32
CA PRO A 435 0.01 12.56 23.21
C PRO A 435 -0.90 12.91 24.38
N THR A 436 -2.20 13.07 24.12
CA THR A 436 -3.21 13.23 25.19
C THR A 436 -3.52 11.89 25.85
N GLY A 437 -3.47 10.81 25.07
CA GLY A 437 -3.90 9.46 25.45
C GLY A 437 -5.41 9.21 25.27
N GLU A 438 -6.19 10.22 24.85
CA GLU A 438 -7.64 10.08 24.67
C GLU A 438 -8.02 9.16 23.51
N ASP A 439 -7.13 9.04 22.52
CA ASP A 439 -7.25 8.18 21.34
C ASP A 439 -6.59 6.79 21.53
N GLY A 440 -6.25 6.43 22.77
CA GLY A 440 -5.62 5.17 23.12
C GLY A 440 -4.12 5.11 22.90
N ALA A 441 -3.46 6.23 22.61
CA ALA A 441 -2.00 6.32 22.54
C ALA A 441 -1.36 5.90 23.88
N PRO A 442 -0.40 4.95 23.88
CA PRO A 442 0.36 4.63 25.08
C PRO A 442 1.17 5.82 25.59
N ALA A 443 1.25 5.98 26.91
CA ALA A 443 2.03 7.05 27.53
C ALA A 443 3.55 6.97 27.24
N SER A 444 4.04 5.84 26.74
CA SER A 444 5.44 5.66 26.33
C SER A 444 5.76 6.31 24.98
N VAL A 445 4.76 6.72 24.18
CA VAL A 445 4.98 7.32 22.87
C VAL A 445 5.58 8.72 22.99
N SER A 446 6.68 8.95 22.27
CA SER A 446 7.32 10.26 22.11
C SER A 446 7.15 10.77 20.68
N ILE A 447 6.54 11.95 20.53
CA ILE A 447 6.39 12.63 19.23
C ILE A 447 7.69 13.35 18.88
N LEU A 448 8.43 12.89 17.88
CA LEU A 448 9.76 13.41 17.58
C LEU A 448 9.72 14.55 16.56
N ALA A 449 8.88 14.39 15.54
CA ALA A 449 8.63 15.38 14.51
C ALA A 449 7.19 15.23 14.01
N MET A 450 6.57 16.31 13.53
CA MET A 450 5.20 16.24 13.04
C MET A 450 4.87 17.36 12.05
N SER A 451 3.80 17.16 11.27
CA SER A 451 3.21 18.19 10.41
C SER A 451 1.67 18.08 10.40
N PRO A 452 0.93 19.18 10.15
CA PRO A 452 -0.53 19.13 10.07
C PRO A 452 -1.05 18.36 8.86
N ALA A 453 -2.20 17.71 9.01
CA ALA A 453 -2.93 16.99 7.97
C ALA A 453 -4.43 17.29 8.03
N LEU A 454 -5.18 16.86 7.02
CA LEU A 454 -6.60 17.17 6.86
C LEU A 454 -7.39 15.92 6.50
N LYS A 455 -8.67 15.88 6.92
CA LYS A 455 -9.63 14.86 6.51
C LYS A 455 -10.69 15.32 5.51
N VAL A 456 -10.60 16.59 5.13
CA VAL A 456 -11.49 17.25 4.18
C VAL A 456 -10.66 18.10 3.24
N GLU A 457 -11.06 18.15 1.97
CA GLU A 457 -10.42 19.04 1.01
C GLU A 457 -10.73 20.50 1.34
N SER A 458 -9.74 21.38 1.16
CA SER A 458 -9.97 22.82 1.24
C SER A 458 -10.72 23.28 -0.01
N MET A 459 -12.04 23.35 0.09
CA MET A 459 -12.93 23.72 -1.00
C MET A 459 -13.23 25.21 -1.02
N PHE A 460 -12.98 25.88 -2.14
CA PHE A 460 -13.32 27.29 -2.36
C PHE A 460 -14.60 27.39 -3.21
N ALA A 461 -15.66 27.98 -2.64
CA ALA A 461 -17.02 27.92 -3.17
C ALA A 461 -17.27 28.71 -4.47
N GLU A 462 -16.35 29.62 -4.81
CA GLU A 462 -16.62 30.66 -5.82
C GLU A 462 -16.34 30.23 -7.27
N GLU A 463 -15.61 29.12 -7.50
CA GLU A 463 -14.98 28.86 -8.81
C GLU A 463 -15.39 27.55 -9.50
N GLY A 464 -16.39 26.82 -8.99
CA GLY A 464 -16.94 25.62 -9.66
C GLY A 464 -15.97 24.44 -9.82
N TYR A 465 -14.85 24.45 -9.07
CA TYR A 465 -13.86 23.37 -9.09
C TYR A 465 -14.42 22.06 -8.53
N ARG A 466 -13.84 20.95 -9.02
CA ARG A 466 -14.16 19.61 -8.54
C ARG A 466 -13.12 19.12 -7.58
N TYR A 467 -13.63 18.56 -6.49
CA TYR A 467 -12.85 17.91 -5.45
C TYR A 467 -13.17 16.43 -5.48
N TYR A 468 -12.16 15.60 -5.31
CA TYR A 468 -12.25 14.16 -5.48
C TYR A 468 -12.93 13.49 -4.28
N LEU A 469 -12.47 13.79 -3.07
CA LEU A 469 -12.96 13.20 -1.82
C LEU A 469 -13.90 14.15 -1.09
N GLY A 470 -13.67 15.46 -1.20
CA GLY A 470 -14.49 16.46 -0.51
C GLY A 470 -14.56 16.19 1.00
N GLU A 471 -15.75 15.85 1.51
CA GLU A 471 -16.01 15.54 2.93
C GLU A 471 -16.20 14.04 3.25
N SER A 472 -16.11 13.13 2.27
CA SER A 472 -16.48 11.72 2.46
C SER A 472 -15.74 11.08 3.64
N ASP A 473 -14.45 11.36 3.72
CA ASP A 473 -13.57 10.67 4.66
C ASP A 473 -13.64 11.29 6.05
N MET A 474 -13.86 12.60 6.15
CA MET A 474 -14.24 13.25 7.42
C MET A 474 -15.53 12.64 8.00
N ARG A 475 -16.54 12.40 7.15
CA ARG A 475 -17.80 11.78 7.58
C ARG A 475 -17.62 10.33 8.02
N GLY A 476 -16.81 9.56 7.28
CA GLY A 476 -16.43 8.19 7.65
C GLY A 476 -15.66 8.14 8.97
N ALA A 477 -14.68 9.03 9.16
CA ALA A 477 -13.92 9.16 10.39
C ALA A 477 -14.81 9.56 11.57
N SER A 478 -15.70 10.53 11.39
CA SER A 478 -16.66 10.95 12.42
C SER A 478 -17.55 9.80 12.88
N MET A 479 -18.10 9.03 11.92
CA MET A 479 -18.91 7.86 12.25
C MET A 479 -18.08 6.80 12.98
N SER A 480 -16.84 6.57 12.58
CA SER A 480 -15.97 5.55 13.18
C SER A 480 -15.56 5.91 14.61
N LEU A 481 -15.11 7.15 14.84
CA LEU A 481 -14.57 7.62 16.11
C LEU A 481 -15.66 8.03 17.11
N TYR A 482 -16.75 8.64 16.62
CA TYR A 482 -17.76 9.27 17.47
C TYR A 482 -19.14 8.60 17.36
N GLY A 483 -19.40 7.82 16.31
CA GLY A 483 -20.68 7.12 16.12
C GLY A 483 -21.81 8.01 15.58
N ASP A 484 -21.49 9.23 15.17
CA ASP A 484 -22.44 10.17 14.57
C ASP A 484 -21.74 11.13 13.58
N GLN A 485 -22.53 11.97 12.90
CA GLN A 485 -22.07 13.05 12.03
C GLN A 485 -22.68 14.40 12.43
N SER A 486 -22.82 14.63 13.74
CA SER A 486 -23.17 15.95 14.27
C SER A 486 -22.11 16.99 13.92
N GLU A 487 -22.47 18.27 13.93
CA GLU A 487 -21.52 19.36 13.65
C GLU A 487 -20.30 19.33 14.59
N GLU A 488 -20.51 18.96 15.86
CA GLU A 488 -19.43 18.81 16.84
C GLU A 488 -18.48 17.67 16.47
N SER A 489 -19.01 16.48 16.16
CA SER A 489 -18.20 15.31 15.78
C SER A 489 -17.46 15.54 14.46
N LEU A 490 -18.09 16.20 13.48
CA LEU A 490 -17.44 16.57 12.22
C LEU A 490 -16.32 17.58 12.45
N ALA A 491 -16.51 18.58 13.33
CA ALA A 491 -15.48 19.55 13.67
C ALA A 491 -14.25 18.87 14.32
N LYS A 492 -14.47 17.89 15.20
CA LYS A 492 -13.40 17.08 15.80
C LYS A 492 -12.70 16.18 14.78
N ALA A 493 -13.44 15.62 13.82
CA ALA A 493 -12.87 14.75 12.79
C ALA A 493 -12.07 15.50 11.72
N ARG A 494 -12.32 16.80 11.52
CA ARG A 494 -11.82 17.57 10.37
C ARG A 494 -10.30 17.61 10.21
N TYR A 495 -9.59 17.80 11.31
CA TYR A 495 -8.15 18.04 11.31
C TYR A 495 -7.41 16.79 11.78
N GLY A 496 -6.14 16.68 11.38
CA GLY A 496 -5.26 15.62 11.84
C GLY A 496 -3.81 16.08 11.79
N SER A 497 -2.91 15.13 12.00
CA SER A 497 -1.48 15.35 11.85
C SER A 497 -0.80 14.07 11.37
N GLY A 498 0.40 14.20 10.82
CA GLY A 498 1.29 13.07 10.59
C GLY A 498 2.50 13.19 11.50
N MET A 499 2.96 12.10 12.08
CA MET A 499 4.01 12.11 13.09
C MET A 499 5.14 11.10 12.81
N LEU A 500 6.37 11.51 13.11
CA LEU A 500 7.47 10.60 13.41
C LEU A 500 7.50 10.39 14.92
N VAL A 501 7.30 9.14 15.36
CA VAL A 501 7.26 8.79 16.79
C VAL A 501 8.27 7.69 17.13
N HIS A 502 8.64 7.65 18.42
CA HIS A 502 9.31 6.50 19.03
C HIS A 502 8.48 6.00 20.21
N MET A 503 8.31 4.68 20.30
CA MET A 503 7.54 4.02 21.34
C MET A 503 8.34 2.82 21.89
N PRO A 504 8.93 2.94 23.08
CA PRO A 504 9.35 1.78 23.85
C PRO A 504 8.15 0.90 24.17
N ARG A 505 8.29 -0.41 23.95
CA ARG A 505 7.22 -1.39 24.18
C ARG A 505 7.81 -2.75 24.59
N GLY A 506 7.35 -3.28 25.72
CA GLY A 506 7.89 -4.50 26.31
C GLY A 506 9.41 -4.44 26.44
N LYS A 507 10.12 -5.42 25.86
CA LYS A 507 11.59 -5.44 25.79
C LYS A 507 12.14 -4.79 24.51
N GLY A 508 11.26 -4.45 23.57
CA GLY A 508 11.58 -3.91 22.26
C GLY A 508 11.25 -2.43 22.14
N GLU A 509 11.16 -1.97 20.89
CA GLU A 509 10.78 -0.59 20.57
C GLU A 509 10.27 -0.47 19.14
N VAL A 510 9.44 0.55 18.91
CA VAL A 510 8.86 0.90 17.62
C VAL A 510 9.30 2.30 17.23
N VAL A 511 9.75 2.49 16.00
CA VAL A 511 9.86 3.80 15.36
C VAL A 511 8.93 3.82 14.17
N THR A 512 8.03 4.81 14.14
CA THR A 512 7.08 4.99 13.05
C THR A 512 7.23 6.38 12.46
N ALA A 513 7.57 6.46 11.19
CA ALA A 513 7.37 7.64 10.37
C ALA A 513 6.01 7.49 9.67
N GLY A 514 4.96 8.06 10.25
CA GLY A 514 3.57 7.92 9.82
C GLY A 514 3.28 8.64 8.52
N THR A 515 3.82 8.17 7.39
CA THR A 515 3.53 8.68 6.04
C THR A 515 3.83 7.65 4.96
N CYS A 516 2.94 7.56 3.96
CA CYS A 516 3.14 6.69 2.80
C CYS A 516 4.35 7.10 1.95
N GLU A 517 4.78 8.36 2.02
CA GLU A 517 5.71 8.96 1.07
C GLU A 517 7.15 9.06 1.62
N TRP A 518 7.44 8.47 2.79
CA TRP A 518 8.81 8.39 3.34
C TRP A 518 9.81 7.84 2.32
N ILE A 519 9.37 6.83 1.55
CA ILE A 519 10.17 6.17 0.52
C ILE A 519 10.66 7.11 -0.58
N MET A 520 10.03 8.28 -0.77
CA MET A 520 10.48 9.26 -1.76
C MET A 520 11.74 9.97 -1.32
N GLY A 521 11.95 10.16 -0.01
CA GLY A 521 13.22 10.67 0.50
C GLY A 521 14.36 9.69 0.21
N LEU A 522 14.10 8.38 0.31
CA LEU A 522 15.07 7.34 -0.04
C LEU A 522 15.33 7.29 -1.55
N LYS A 523 14.28 7.26 -2.37
CA LYS A 523 14.37 7.24 -3.85
C LYS A 523 15.13 8.45 -4.38
N ARG A 524 14.88 9.63 -3.83
CA ARG A 524 15.47 10.92 -4.25
C ARG A 524 16.81 11.21 -3.57
N ASN A 525 17.33 10.28 -2.75
CA ASN A 525 18.56 10.42 -1.97
C ASN A 525 18.57 11.68 -1.09
N GLU A 526 17.43 12.02 -0.50
CA GLU A 526 17.32 13.11 0.47
C GLU A 526 18.12 12.75 1.72
N PHE A 527 19.01 13.65 2.13
CA PHE A 527 20.03 13.39 3.13
C PHE A 527 19.43 13.02 4.49
N PHE A 528 18.47 13.81 4.99
CA PHE A 528 17.93 13.63 6.33
C PHE A 528 17.13 12.33 6.44
N THR A 529 16.23 12.09 5.50
CA THR A 529 15.40 10.87 5.43
C THR A 529 16.29 9.63 5.36
N SER A 530 17.31 9.65 4.50
CA SER A 530 18.27 8.54 4.39
C SER A 530 19.06 8.33 5.68
N LYS A 531 19.55 9.41 6.30
CA LYS A 531 20.33 9.34 7.54
C LYS A 531 19.50 8.84 8.73
N ILE A 532 18.28 9.33 8.91
CA ILE A 532 17.34 8.88 9.94
C ILE A 532 17.01 7.39 9.74
N THR A 533 16.71 6.98 8.50
CA THR A 533 16.43 5.57 8.17
C THR A 533 17.61 4.68 8.52
N ARG A 534 18.85 5.06 8.16
CA ARG A 534 20.07 4.33 8.55
C ARG A 534 20.23 4.23 10.07
N ASN A 535 20.01 5.34 10.80
CA ASN A 535 20.14 5.34 12.27
C ASN A 535 19.17 4.33 12.91
N VAL A 536 17.91 4.32 12.46
CA VAL A 536 16.88 3.38 12.94
C VAL A 536 17.25 1.93 12.62
N LEU A 537 17.53 1.62 11.35
CA LEU A 537 17.83 0.25 10.93
C LEU A 537 19.11 -0.29 11.60
N LYS A 538 20.15 0.54 11.70
CA LYS A 538 21.39 0.18 12.38
C LYS A 538 21.14 -0.12 13.85
N ARG A 539 20.45 0.77 14.58
CA ARG A 539 20.14 0.56 16.00
C ARG A 539 19.38 -0.75 16.23
N PHE A 540 18.40 -1.04 15.39
CA PHE A 540 17.52 -2.20 15.56
C PHE A 540 18.22 -3.51 15.21
N THR A 541 19.17 -3.51 14.28
CA THR A 541 19.91 -4.71 13.86
C THR A 541 21.16 -4.98 14.70
N ASP A 542 21.71 -3.96 15.36
CA ASP A 542 22.90 -4.05 16.23
C ASP A 542 22.58 -4.45 17.68
N LYS A 543 21.31 -4.64 18.05
CA LYS A 543 20.93 -5.10 19.40
C LYS A 543 21.62 -6.44 19.72
N THR A 544 22.29 -6.49 20.87
CA THR A 544 22.94 -7.69 21.43
C THR A 544 21.93 -8.74 21.81
#